data_AF-A0A937J5S4-F1
#
_entry.id   AF-A0A937J5S4-F1
#
_cell.length_a   1.000
_cell.length_b   1.000
_cell.length_c   1.000
_cell.angle_alpha   90.00
_cell.angle_beta   90.00
_cell.angle_gamma   90.00
#
_symmetry.space_group_name_H-M   'P 1'
#
loop_
_entity.id
_entity.type
_entity.pdbx_description
1 polymer ?
#
loop_
_entity_poly.entity_id
_entity_poly.type
_entity_poly.pdbx_seq_one_letter_code
_entity_poly.pdbx_strand_id
1 'polypeptide(L)'
;MRLTMDTRLTALLGCRYPIIQTAMGWVADARLVAATGNAGGFGFLAGAVMTPDEIERGIADIKSMSDAPFGVNFHMYVPHADEIVDICIRHKVKAVSYSRSPSATTIEKLK
;
A
#
# COMPACT_ATOMS: atom_id res chain seq x y z
N MET A 1 8.18 -17.40 12.44
CA MET A 1 7.25 -16.90 13.47
C MET A 1 5.89 -17.53 13.23
N ARG A 2 5.26 -18.17 14.22
CA ARG A 2 3.96 -18.83 14.03
C ARG A 2 2.88 -17.74 13.99
N LEU A 3 2.18 -17.59 12.87
CA LEU A 3 1.05 -16.66 12.75
C LEU A 3 -0.02 -17.08 13.75
N THR A 4 -0.48 -16.16 14.60
CA THR A 4 -1.50 -16.44 15.62
C THR A 4 -2.87 -16.71 14.98
N MET A 5 -3.09 -16.22 13.74
CA MET A 5 -4.24 -16.52 12.89
C MET A 5 -3.79 -16.70 11.44
N ASP A 6 -3.97 -17.89 10.87
CA ASP A 6 -3.68 -18.15 9.46
C ASP A 6 -4.96 -18.05 8.62
N THR A 7 -5.01 -17.06 7.74
CA THR A 7 -6.13 -16.75 6.86
C THR A 7 -5.60 -16.50 5.45
N ARG A 8 -6.49 -16.55 4.45
CA ARG A 8 -6.13 -16.18 3.07
C ARG A 8 -5.52 -14.77 3.00
N LEU A 9 -5.99 -13.83 3.82
CA LEU A 9 -5.49 -12.46 3.83
C LEU A 9 -4.07 -12.37 4.40
N THR A 10 -3.81 -12.99 5.54
CA THR A 10 -2.46 -13.02 6.15
C THR A 10 -1.46 -13.74 5.25
N ALA A 11 -1.88 -14.82 4.58
CA ALA A 11 -1.04 -15.54 3.62
C ALA A 11 -0.71 -14.70 2.36
N LEU A 12 -1.68 -13.99 1.80
CA LEU A 12 -1.48 -13.17 0.59
C LEU A 12 -0.64 -11.91 0.88
N LEU A 13 -0.95 -11.20 1.98
CA LEU A 13 -0.34 -9.92 2.29
C LEU A 13 0.92 -10.02 3.16
N GLY A 14 1.11 -11.13 3.87
CA GLY A 14 2.28 -11.35 4.73
C GLY A 14 2.20 -10.61 6.09
N CYS A 15 1.01 -10.24 6.55
CA CYS A 15 0.79 -9.61 7.86
C CYS A 15 0.44 -10.66 8.94
N ARG A 16 0.61 -10.29 10.22
CA ARG A 16 0.36 -11.19 11.36
C ARG A 16 -1.11 -11.31 11.72
N TYR A 17 -1.82 -10.20 11.63
CA TYR A 17 -3.23 -10.11 11.97
C TYR A 17 -4.02 -9.77 10.71
N PRO A 18 -5.23 -10.35 10.54
CA PRO A 18 -6.07 -10.07 9.39
C PRO A 18 -6.78 -8.71 9.53
N ILE A 19 -6.02 -7.65 9.82
CA ILE A 19 -6.49 -6.30 10.10
C ILE A 19 -5.86 -5.36 9.09
N ILE A 20 -6.71 -4.63 8.36
CA ILE A 20 -6.28 -3.61 7.40
C ILE A 20 -6.52 -2.23 8.01
N GLN A 21 -5.48 -1.40 8.04
CA GLN A 21 -5.65 0.05 8.18
C GLN A 21 -5.98 0.61 6.79
N THR A 22 -7.21 1.10 6.63
CA THR A 22 -7.66 1.67 5.35
C THR A 22 -7.00 3.01 5.09
N ALA A 23 -6.68 3.29 3.83
CA ALA A 23 -6.19 4.60 3.44
C ALA A 23 -7.25 5.68 3.67
N MET A 24 -6.83 6.77 4.30
CA MET A 24 -7.64 7.95 4.60
C MET A 24 -6.79 9.17 4.21
N GLY A 25 -7.26 9.96 3.25
CA GLY A 25 -6.54 11.15 2.78
C GLY A 25 -6.13 12.03 3.95
N TRP A 26 -4.88 12.50 3.94
CA TRP A 26 -4.26 13.33 5.00
C TRP A 26 -4.04 12.66 6.36
N VAL A 27 -4.57 11.45 6.59
CA VAL A 27 -4.46 10.73 7.87
C VAL A 27 -3.52 9.54 7.76
N ALA A 28 -3.63 8.76 6.70
CA ALA A 28 -2.80 7.57 6.48
C ALA A 28 -1.47 7.93 5.84
N ASP A 29 -0.60 8.57 6.63
CA ASP A 29 0.77 8.92 6.28
C ASP A 29 1.76 7.74 6.50
N ALA A 30 3.03 7.98 6.21
CA ALA A 30 4.09 6.98 6.37
C ALA A 30 4.23 6.47 7.81
N ARG A 31 4.00 7.32 8.81
CA ARG A 31 4.13 6.96 10.24
C ARG A 31 3.02 6.02 10.65
N LEU A 32 1.78 6.30 10.26
CA LEU A 32 0.64 5.43 10.57
C LEU A 32 0.78 4.06 9.88
N VAL A 33 1.21 4.04 8.62
CA VAL A 33 1.42 2.79 7.88
C VAL A 33 2.53 1.95 8.50
N ALA A 34 3.68 2.55 8.83
CA ALA A 34 4.78 1.85 9.48
C ALA A 34 4.40 1.33 10.87
N ALA A 35 3.71 2.15 11.68
CA ALA A 35 3.22 1.73 12.99
C ALA A 35 2.24 0.54 12.88
N THR A 36 1.35 0.56 11.88
CA THR A 36 0.41 -0.54 11.61
C THR A 36 1.14 -1.84 11.27
N GLY A 37 2.14 -1.76 10.37
CA GLY A 37 2.96 -2.91 9.97
C GLY A 37 3.74 -3.49 11.15
N ASN A 38 4.40 -2.65 11.94
CA ASN A 38 5.13 -3.05 13.14
C ASN A 38 4.22 -3.69 14.21
N ALA A 39 2.98 -3.21 14.34
CA ALA A 39 1.95 -3.81 15.18
C ALA A 39 1.45 -5.16 14.62
N GLY A 40 1.65 -5.44 13.34
CA GLY A 40 1.35 -6.72 12.68
C GLY A 40 0.11 -6.70 11.79
N GLY A 41 -0.53 -5.54 11.62
CA GLY A 41 -1.57 -5.33 10.61
C GLY A 41 -0.97 -5.07 9.22
N PHE A 42 -1.83 -4.70 8.27
CA PHE A 42 -1.42 -4.24 6.94
C PHE A 42 -1.93 -2.83 6.68
N GLY A 43 -1.03 -1.88 6.44
CA GLY A 43 -1.36 -0.48 6.22
C GLY A 43 -1.35 -0.08 4.75
N PHE A 44 -2.18 0.90 4.40
CA PHE A 44 -2.18 1.54 3.07
C PHE A 44 -1.86 3.03 3.20
N LEU A 45 -0.84 3.48 2.46
CA LEU A 45 -0.51 4.90 2.30
C LEU A 45 -1.60 5.57 1.45
N ALA A 46 -2.08 6.74 1.87
CA ALA A 46 -3.12 7.50 1.17
C ALA A 46 -2.56 8.34 -0.01
N GLY A 47 -2.21 7.66 -1.10
CA GLY A 47 -1.72 8.28 -2.33
C GLY A 47 -2.75 9.08 -3.14
N ALA A 48 -4.06 8.96 -2.84
CA ALA A 48 -5.11 9.67 -3.59
C ALA A 48 -5.02 11.22 -3.52
N VAL A 49 -4.32 11.76 -2.52
CA VAL A 49 -4.11 13.21 -2.31
C VAL A 49 -2.66 13.64 -2.58
N MET A 50 -1.83 12.74 -3.10
CA MET A 50 -0.39 12.93 -3.26
C MET A 50 0.01 12.98 -4.73
N THR A 51 1.08 13.71 -5.01
CA THR A 51 1.85 13.65 -6.25
C THR A 51 2.69 12.36 -6.31
N PRO A 52 3.16 11.94 -7.50
CA PRO A 52 4.08 10.82 -7.64
C PRO A 52 5.33 10.92 -6.74
N ASP A 53 5.95 12.11 -6.67
CA ASP A 53 7.12 12.37 -5.81
C ASP A 53 6.80 12.23 -4.31
N GLU A 54 5.61 12.65 -3.88
CA GLU A 54 5.15 12.46 -2.49
C GLU A 54 4.89 10.98 -2.18
N ILE A 55 4.37 10.21 -3.14
CA ILE A 55 4.18 8.77 -2.98
C ILE A 55 5.53 8.06 -2.88
N GLU A 56 6.48 8.38 -3.76
CA GLU A 56 7.82 7.78 -3.73
C GLU A 56 8.56 8.10 -2.42
N ARG A 57 8.47 9.34 -1.95
CA ARG A 57 8.99 9.73 -0.61
C ARG A 57 8.28 8.99 0.52
N GLY A 58 6.94 8.92 0.49
CA GLY A 58 6.17 8.20 1.51
C GLY A 58 6.52 6.70 1.58
N ILE A 59 6.73 6.06 0.43
CA ILE A 59 7.22 4.67 0.34
C ILE A 59 8.60 4.53 0.99
N ALA A 60 9.53 5.45 0.68
CA ALA A 60 10.87 5.43 1.27
C ALA A 60 10.82 5.64 2.80
N ASP A 61 9.99 6.57 3.26
CA ASP A 61 9.80 6.86 4.69
C ASP A 61 9.24 5.64 5.43
N ILE A 62 8.22 4.96 4.89
CA ILE A 62 7.68 3.72 5.49
C ILE A 62 8.78 2.68 5.64
N LYS A 63 9.55 2.43 4.57
CA LYS A 63 10.65 1.45 4.56
C LYS A 63 11.78 1.81 5.52
N SER A 64 11.99 3.09 5.82
CA SER A 64 12.97 3.52 6.82
C SER A 64 12.55 3.22 8.26
N MET A 65 11.25 3.02 8.51
CA MET A 65 10.66 2.83 9.84
C MET A 65 10.13 1.40 10.09
N SER A 66 10.01 0.57 9.05
CA SER A 66 9.35 -0.74 9.12
C SER A 66 9.79 -1.66 7.98
N ASP A 67 10.10 -2.91 8.32
CA ASP A 67 10.31 -4.00 7.35
C ASP A 67 9.00 -4.73 6.97
N ALA A 68 7.88 -4.39 7.62
CA ALA A 68 6.59 -5.02 7.35
C ALA A 68 6.05 -4.67 5.95
N PRO A 69 5.37 -5.61 5.27
CA PRO A 69 4.75 -5.33 3.98
C PRO A 69 3.59 -4.33 4.15
N PHE A 70 3.41 -3.49 3.13
CA PHE A 70 2.38 -2.46 3.09
C PHE A 70 1.86 -2.23 1.67
N GLY A 71 0.79 -1.46 1.55
CA GLY A 71 0.20 -1.08 0.27
C GLY A 71 0.11 0.43 0.05
N VAL A 72 -0.28 0.80 -1.17
CA VAL A 72 -0.60 2.18 -1.54
C VAL A 72 -2.02 2.21 -2.11
N ASN A 73 -2.80 3.20 -1.69
CA ASN A 73 -4.14 3.44 -2.22
C ASN A 73 -4.20 4.76 -2.99
N PHE A 74 -4.81 4.75 -4.19
CA PHE A 74 -4.99 5.94 -5.01
C PHE A 74 -6.24 5.82 -5.90
N HIS A 75 -6.61 6.90 -6.59
CA HIS A 75 -7.71 6.87 -7.55
C HIS A 75 -7.17 6.67 -8.96
N MET A 76 -7.77 5.79 -9.78
CA MET A 76 -7.29 5.58 -11.15
C MET A 76 -7.53 6.76 -12.08
N TYR A 77 -8.38 7.72 -11.69
CA TYR A 77 -8.75 8.86 -12.53
C TYR A 77 -7.87 10.10 -12.26
N VAL A 78 -6.85 10.01 -11.40
CA VAL A 78 -5.87 11.09 -11.29
C VAL A 78 -4.96 11.08 -12.52
N PRO A 79 -4.47 12.23 -13.00
CA PRO A 79 -3.65 12.31 -14.21
C PRO A 79 -2.40 11.42 -14.20
N HIS A 80 -1.91 11.05 -13.02
CA HIS A 80 -0.66 10.32 -12.83
C HIS A 80 -0.84 8.87 -12.35
N ALA A 81 -2.03 8.28 -12.52
CA ALA A 81 -2.30 6.94 -11.99
C ALA A 81 -1.34 5.86 -12.53
N ASP A 82 -1.00 5.91 -13.82
CA ASP A 82 -0.06 4.95 -14.42
C ASP A 82 1.37 5.08 -13.87
N GLU A 83 1.81 6.31 -13.60
CA GLU A 83 3.10 6.59 -12.98
C GLU A 83 3.13 6.09 -11.53
N ILE A 84 2.03 6.26 -10.78
CA ILE A 84 1.90 5.72 -9.42
C ILE A 84 1.97 4.18 -9.45
N VAL A 85 1.34 3.53 -10.43
CA VAL A 85 1.47 2.07 -10.64
C VAL A 85 2.93 1.69 -10.87
N ASP A 86 3.65 2.41 -11.73
CA ASP A 86 5.07 2.17 -12.01
C ASP A 86 5.96 2.36 -10.78
N ILE A 87 5.70 3.37 -9.97
CA ILE A 87 6.38 3.58 -8.68
C ILE A 87 6.11 2.40 -7.75
N CYS A 88 4.86 1.97 -7.60
CA CYS A 88 4.50 0.84 -6.73
C CYS A 88 5.21 -0.46 -7.15
N ILE A 89 5.27 -0.75 -8.46
CA ILE A 89 5.97 -1.92 -9.01
C ILE A 89 7.48 -1.82 -8.76
N ARG A 90 8.09 -0.68 -9.10
CA ARG A 90 9.54 -0.44 -8.94
C ARG A 90 9.98 -0.62 -7.48
N HIS A 91 9.15 -0.14 -6.55
CA HIS A 91 9.40 -0.24 -5.12
C HIS A 91 8.94 -1.55 -4.49
N LYS A 92 8.36 -2.47 -5.26
CA LYS A 92 7.84 -3.76 -4.77
C LYS A 92 6.85 -3.59 -3.61
N VAL A 93 5.96 -2.59 -3.71
CA VAL A 93 4.85 -2.43 -2.78
C VAL A 93 3.99 -3.68 -2.83
N LYS A 94 3.59 -4.22 -1.67
CA LYS A 94 3.00 -5.56 -1.59
C LYS A 94 1.59 -5.64 -2.18
N ALA A 95 0.83 -4.55 -2.07
CA ALA A 95 -0.51 -4.47 -2.62
C ALA A 95 -0.85 -3.06 -3.08
N VAL A 96 -1.68 -2.97 -4.11
CA VAL A 96 -2.30 -1.72 -4.55
C VAL A 96 -3.79 -1.82 -4.29
N SER A 97 -4.37 -0.73 -3.79
CA SER A 97 -5.82 -0.55 -3.65
C SER A 97 -6.25 0.66 -4.46
N TYR A 98 -7.39 0.59 -5.13
CA TYR A 98 -7.87 1.69 -5.95
C TYR A 98 -9.36 1.91 -5.80
N SER A 99 -9.76 3.18 -5.88
CA SER A 99 -11.13 3.58 -6.19
C SER A 99 -11.20 4.06 -7.64
N ARG A 100 -12.41 3.99 -8.24
CA ARG A 100 -12.66 4.20 -9.67
C ARG A 100 -11.85 3.21 -10.50
N SER A 101 -12.50 2.15 -11.00
CA SER A 101 -11.84 0.93 -11.48
C SER A 101 -10.72 1.15 -12.51
N PRO A 102 -9.64 0.36 -12.47
CA PRO A 102 -8.57 0.39 -13.47
C PRO A 102 -9.00 -0.26 -14.79
N SER A 103 -8.20 -0.06 -15.83
CA SER A 103 -8.32 -0.84 -17.07
C SER A 103 -7.85 -2.28 -16.88
N ALA A 104 -8.30 -3.20 -17.76
CA ALA A 104 -7.81 -4.58 -17.76
C ALA A 104 -6.28 -4.64 -17.97
N THR A 105 -5.73 -3.80 -18.84
CA THR A 105 -4.28 -3.69 -19.09
C THR A 105 -3.52 -3.31 -17.82
N THR A 106 -4.05 -2.36 -17.04
CA THR A 106 -3.45 -1.95 -15.77
C THR A 106 -3.48 -3.06 -14.73
N ILE A 107 -4.57 -3.85 -14.69
CA ILE A 107 -4.67 -5.02 -13.82
C ILE A 107 -3.60 -6.05 -14.18
N GLU A 108 -3.42 -6.36 -15.47
CA GLU A 108 -2.38 -7.31 -15.91
C GLU A 108 -0.97 -6.81 -15.59
N LYS A 109 -0.71 -5.50 -15.65
CA LYS A 109 0.57 -4.90 -15.26
C LYS A 109 0.90 -5.05 -13.76
N LEU A 110 -0.12 -5.17 -12.91
CA LEU A 110 0.02 -5.27 -11.45
C LEU A 110 0.12 -6.70 -10.90
N LYS A 111 -0.15 -7.72 -11.73
CA LYS A 111 -0.05 -9.14 -11.37
C LYS A 111 1.38 -9.65 -11.47
#